data_AF-A0A7W2N4J6-F1
#
_entry.id   AF-A0A7W2N4J6-F1
#
_cell.length_a   1.000
_cell.length_b   1.000
_cell.length_c   1.000
_cell.angle_alpha   90.00
_cell.angle_beta   90.00
_cell.angle_gamma   90.00
#
_symmetry.space_group_name_H-M   'P 1'
#
loop_
_entity.id
_entity.type
_entity.pdbx_description
1 polymer ?
#
loop_
_entity_poly.entity_id
_entity_poly.type
_entity_poly.pdbx_seq_one_letter_code
_entity_poly.pdbx_strand_id
1 'polypeptide(L)'
;MDFRQCSRFPARAENDELAFDTLDSYILSKLTNKKEHRTEAIKPSRTVLFNIHSQEWDEELLTTFNISRLLLLEVMDSSDNFGVSNKNIFGVEIPILSIAGDQQGK
;
A
#
# COMPACT_ATOMS: atom_id res chain seq x y z
N MET A 1 -8.50 -22.58 -4.68
CA MET A 1 -9.46 -21.49 -4.39
C MET A 1 -9.36 -20.50 -5.53
N ASP A 2 -10.37 -20.44 -6.38
CA ASP A 2 -10.41 -19.51 -7.51
C ASP A 2 -11.00 -18.17 -7.03
N PHE A 3 -10.14 -17.15 -6.91
CA PHE A 3 -10.52 -15.82 -6.44
C PHE A 3 -11.49 -15.10 -7.40
N ARG A 4 -11.68 -15.61 -8.62
CA ARG A 4 -12.55 -15.00 -9.65
C ARG A 4 -14.05 -15.29 -9.47
N GLN A 5 -14.44 -16.23 -8.61
CA GLN A 5 -15.86 -16.63 -8.42
C GLN A 5 -16.57 -15.96 -7.24
N CYS A 6 -15.90 -15.07 -6.50
CA CYS A 6 -16.52 -14.44 -5.34
C CYS A 6 -17.19 -13.12 -5.76
N SER A 7 -18.50 -13.17 -6.00
CA SER A 7 -19.37 -12.06 -6.47
C SER A 7 -19.38 -10.80 -5.59
N ARG A 8 -18.64 -10.81 -4.46
CA ARG A 8 -18.57 -9.74 -3.47
C ARG A 8 -17.38 -8.80 -3.65
N PHE A 9 -16.39 -9.12 -4.49
CA PHE A 9 -15.17 -8.31 -4.63
C PHE A 9 -15.40 -6.96 -5.32
N PRO A 10 -16.03 -6.87 -6.51
CA PRO A 10 -16.20 -5.59 -7.21
C PRO A 10 -17.03 -4.59 -6.40
N ALA A 11 -18.17 -5.05 -5.87
CA ALA A 11 -19.07 -4.21 -5.08
C ALA A 11 -18.44 -3.71 -3.76
N ARG A 12 -17.44 -4.40 -3.20
CA ARG A 12 -16.73 -3.97 -1.99
C ARG A 12 -15.54 -3.07 -2.30
N ALA A 13 -14.91 -3.30 -3.44
CA ALA A 13 -13.85 -2.46 -3.98
C ALA A 13 -14.36 -1.06 -4.35
N GLU A 14 -15.56 -0.97 -4.92
CA GLU A 14 -16.23 0.30 -5.24
C GLU A 14 -16.71 1.07 -4.01
N ASN A 15 -16.76 0.42 -2.84
CA ASN A 15 -17.17 0.99 -1.56
C ASN A 15 -16.00 1.20 -0.58
N ASP A 16 -14.75 1.22 -1.06
CA ASP A 16 -13.52 1.36 -0.25
C ASP A 16 -13.36 0.31 0.87
N GLU A 17 -14.05 -0.84 0.78
CA GLU A 17 -13.99 -1.90 1.80
C GLU A 17 -12.87 -2.92 1.56
N LEU A 18 -12.07 -2.72 0.50
CA LEU A 18 -10.95 -3.57 0.10
C LEU A 18 -9.75 -2.68 -0.18
N ALA A 19 -8.61 -3.01 0.43
CA ALA A 19 -7.33 -2.37 0.13
C ALA A 19 -6.35 -3.44 -0.37
N PHE A 20 -5.62 -3.13 -1.43
CA PHE A 20 -4.47 -3.93 -1.84
C PHE A 20 -3.31 -3.59 -0.91
N ASP A 21 -3.16 -4.36 0.16
CA ASP A 21 -2.26 -3.99 1.25
C ASP A 21 -0.97 -4.84 1.25
N THR A 22 0.14 -4.21 1.60
CA THR A 22 1.37 -4.89 2.00
C THR A 22 1.44 -4.97 3.52
N LEU A 23 2.30 -5.84 4.07
CA LEU A 23 2.44 -5.94 5.53
C LEU A 23 2.94 -4.63 6.15
N ASP A 24 3.86 -3.95 5.47
CA ASP A 24 4.37 -2.64 5.87
C ASP A 24 3.28 -1.56 5.92
N SER A 25 2.46 -1.46 4.87
CA SER A 25 1.34 -0.53 4.84
C SER A 25 0.28 -0.83 5.90
N TYR A 26 0.01 -2.11 6.16
CA TYR A 26 -0.85 -2.52 7.26
C TYR A 26 -0.30 -2.08 8.63
N ILE A 27 0.99 -2.29 8.88
CA ILE A 27 1.64 -1.85 10.12
C ILE A 27 1.63 -0.33 10.24
N LEU A 28 1.94 0.40 9.17
CA LEU A 28 1.88 1.86 9.12
C LEU A 28 0.47 2.35 9.50
N SER A 29 -0.57 1.75 8.92
CA SER A 29 -1.96 2.06 9.25
C SER A 29 -2.27 1.81 10.72
N LYS A 30 -1.75 0.74 11.34
CA LYS A 30 -1.90 0.54 12.79
C LYS A 30 -1.16 1.59 13.62
N LEU A 31 0.07 1.91 13.25
CA LEU A 31 0.90 2.88 13.96
C LEU A 31 0.31 4.28 13.90
N THR A 32 -0.34 4.65 12.80
CA THR A 32 -0.91 5.99 12.57
C THR A 32 -2.39 6.08 12.92
N ASN A 33 -2.98 5.03 13.50
CA ASN A 33 -4.41 4.92 13.79
C ASN A 33 -5.29 5.14 12.55
N LYS A 34 -4.96 4.42 11.47
CA LYS A 34 -5.61 4.39 10.15
C LYS A 34 -5.54 5.70 9.37
N LYS A 35 -4.68 6.64 9.77
CA LYS A 35 -4.52 7.91 9.06
C LYS A 35 -3.68 7.77 7.80
N GLU A 36 -2.68 6.90 7.84
CA GLU A 36 -1.74 6.73 6.73
C GLU A 36 -1.87 5.33 6.17
N HIS A 37 -1.95 5.24 4.84
CA HIS A 37 -2.04 3.99 4.10
C HIS A 37 -1.16 4.06 2.85
N ARG A 38 0.16 3.92 3.07
CA ARG A 38 1.21 4.13 2.06
C ARG A 38 2.24 3.00 2.08
N THR A 39 2.94 2.78 0.98
CA THR A 39 4.06 1.81 0.85
C THR A 39 5.26 2.45 0.15
N GLU A 40 6.40 1.76 0.18
CA GLU A 40 7.61 2.12 -0.59
C GLU A 40 7.65 1.42 -1.97
N ALA A 41 8.28 2.05 -2.96
CA ALA A 41 8.26 1.63 -4.37
C ALA A 41 8.78 0.20 -4.67
N ILE A 42 9.62 -0.36 -3.81
CA ILE A 42 10.18 -1.71 -4.04
C ILE A 42 9.09 -2.78 -3.91
N LYS A 43 8.06 -2.59 -3.08
CA LYS A 43 6.99 -3.58 -2.94
C LYS A 43 6.09 -3.63 -4.18
N PRO A 44 5.54 -2.50 -4.68
CA PRO A 44 4.80 -2.44 -5.94
C PRO A 44 5.58 -3.01 -7.14
N SER A 45 6.90 -2.78 -7.22
CA SER A 45 7.71 -3.30 -8.34
C SER A 45 7.66 -4.83 -8.51
N ARG A 46 7.25 -5.58 -7.47
CA ARG A 46 7.11 -7.04 -7.52
C ARG A 46 5.71 -7.52 -7.91
N THR A 47 4.78 -6.60 -8.14
CA THR A 47 3.37 -6.91 -8.43
C THR A 47 3.07 -7.08 -9.91
N VAL A 48 4.05 -6.82 -10.79
CA VAL A 48 3.87 -6.69 -12.27
C VAL A 48 3.01 -5.48 -12.67
N LEU A 49 2.26 -4.86 -11.77
CA LEU A 49 1.35 -3.73 -12.03
C LEU A 49 2.02 -2.35 -11.91
N PHE A 50 3.31 -2.30 -11.59
CA PHE A 50 4.03 -1.06 -11.29
C PHE A 50 5.16 -0.84 -12.30
N ASN A 51 5.16 0.32 -12.93
CA ASN A 51 6.17 0.72 -13.88
C ASN A 51 7.40 1.26 -13.13
N ILE A 52 8.49 0.49 -13.17
CA ILE A 52 9.72 0.83 -12.44
C ILE A 52 10.47 2.03 -13.03
N HIS A 53 10.15 2.45 -14.25
CA HIS A 53 10.79 3.61 -14.89
C HIS A 53 10.10 4.92 -14.51
N SER A 54 8.76 4.94 -14.51
CA SER A 54 7.99 6.12 -14.08
C SER A 54 7.74 6.16 -12.57
N GLN A 55 7.96 5.04 -11.86
CA GLN A 55 7.62 4.87 -10.44
C GLN A 55 6.12 5.08 -10.16
N GLU A 56 5.27 4.67 -11.10
CA GLU A 56 3.83 4.78 -10.98
C GLU A 56 3.16 3.44 -11.29
N TRP A 57 1.91 3.30 -10.87
CA TRP A 57 1.09 2.16 -11.27
C TRP A 57 0.76 2.24 -12.77
N ASP A 58 0.84 1.10 -13.46
CA ASP A 58 0.70 1.04 -14.91
C ASP A 58 -0.78 0.91 -15.31
N GLU A 59 -1.37 1.99 -15.83
CA GLU A 59 -2.79 2.06 -16.17
C GLU A 59 -3.23 1.02 -17.24
N GLU A 60 -2.35 0.64 -18.17
CA GLU A 60 -2.66 -0.38 -19.17
C GLU A 60 -2.79 -1.76 -18.52
N LEU A 61 -1.88 -2.08 -17.60
CA LEU A 61 -1.92 -3.32 -16.85
C LEU A 61 -3.10 -3.34 -15.87
N LEU A 62 -3.38 -2.25 -15.17
CA LEU A 62 -4.55 -2.15 -14.29
C LEU A 62 -5.86 -2.39 -15.06
N THR A 63 -5.99 -1.79 -16.24
CA THR A 63 -7.14 -2.01 -17.12
C THR A 63 -7.23 -3.47 -17.59
N THR A 64 -6.10 -4.04 -18.00
CA THR A 64 -6.02 -5.44 -18.48
C THR A 64 -6.43 -6.45 -17.41
N PHE A 65 -6.08 -6.20 -16.14
CA PHE A 65 -6.46 -7.03 -15.00
C PHE A 65 -7.78 -6.64 -14.32
N ASN A 66 -8.46 -5.59 -14.84
CA ASN A 66 -9.70 -5.05 -14.27
C ASN A 66 -9.55 -4.66 -12.79
N ILE A 67 -8.46 -3.96 -12.45
CA ILE A 67 -8.13 -3.48 -11.11
C ILE A 67 -8.39 -1.98 -11.05
N SER A 68 -9.22 -1.55 -10.09
CA SER A 68 -9.47 -0.12 -9.85
C SER A 68 -8.27 0.53 -9.17
N ARG A 69 -7.87 1.72 -9.65
CA ARG A 69 -6.80 2.54 -9.06
C ARG A 69 -7.06 2.88 -7.59
N LEU A 70 -8.33 3.01 -7.20
CA LEU A 70 -8.76 3.32 -5.83
C LEU A 70 -8.35 2.24 -4.81
N LEU A 71 -8.08 1.01 -5.27
CA LEU A 71 -7.65 -0.08 -4.41
C LEU A 71 -6.15 -0.07 -4.11
N LEU A 72 -5.38 0.75 -4.85
CA LEU A 72 -3.93 0.74 -4.81
C LEU A 72 -3.40 1.80 -3.86
N LEU A 73 -2.31 1.45 -3.20
CA LEU A 73 -1.64 2.31 -2.24
C LEU A 73 -0.94 3.48 -2.93
N GLU A 74 -0.83 4.58 -2.19
CA GLU A 74 0.14 5.62 -2.48
C GLU A 74 1.55 5.06 -2.28
N VAL A 75 2.39 5.29 -3.29
CA VAL A 75 3.77 4.78 -3.33
C VAL A 75 4.71 5.95 -3.09
N MET A 76 5.54 5.81 -2.06
CA MET A 76 6.51 6.82 -1.64
C MET A 76 7.94 6.33 -1.90
N ASP A 77 8.90 7.25 -1.78
CA ASP A 77 10.31 6.87 -1.66
C ASP A 77 10.55 6.08 -0.36
N SER A 78 11.57 5.23 -0.32
CA SER A 78 11.90 4.46 0.90
C SER A 78 12.35 5.36 2.05
N SER A 79 12.84 6.56 1.75
CA SER A 79 13.21 7.61 2.71
C SER A 79 12.31 8.83 2.55
N ASP A 80 11.06 8.71 2.97
CA ASP A 80 10.06 9.77 2.91
C ASP A 80 9.28 9.90 4.22
N ASN A 81 8.49 10.96 4.36
CA ASN A 81 7.60 11.16 5.49
C ASN A 81 6.32 10.31 5.34
N PHE A 82 6.33 9.14 5.96
CA PHE A 82 5.17 8.25 6.04
C PHE A 82 4.14 8.67 7.10
N GLY A 83 4.41 9.75 7.84
CA GLY A 83 3.54 10.31 8.86
C GLY A 83 4.09 10.12 10.26
N VAL A 84 3.19 10.18 11.25
CA VAL A 84 3.55 10.21 12.66
C VAL A 84 2.76 9.15 13.43
N SER A 85 3.44 8.40 14.28
CA SER A 85 2.81 7.39 15.12
C SER A 85 1.80 8.03 16.08
N ASN A 86 0.71 7.32 16.36
CA ASN A 86 -0.26 7.71 17.35
C ASN A 86 0.38 7.75 18.74
N LYS A 87 0.24 8.89 19.43
CA LYS A 87 0.75 9.12 20.79
C LYS A 87 0.36 8.05 21.80
N ASN A 88 -0.82 7.43 21.66
CA ASN A 88 -1.31 6.41 22.60
C ASN A 88 -0.52 5.09 22.53
N ILE A 89 0.27 4.88 21.47
CA ILE A 89 1.08 3.65 21.31
C ILE A 89 2.38 3.75 22.11
N PHE A 90 3.07 4.89 22.04
CA PHE A 90 4.40 5.07 22.64
C PHE A 90 4.44 6.11 23.77
N GLY A 91 3.31 6.74 24.11
CA GLY A 91 3.23 7.89 25.02
C GLY A 91 3.68 9.22 24.38
N VAL A 92 4.34 9.15 23.21
CA VAL A 92 4.85 10.28 22.42
C VAL A 92 4.57 10.03 20.93
N GLU A 93 4.57 11.10 20.16
CA GLU A 93 4.51 11.04 18.70
C GLU A 93 5.91 10.81 18.14
N ILE A 94 6.06 9.79 17.28
CA ILE A 94 7.33 9.42 16.66
C ILE A 94 7.16 9.56 15.13
N PRO A 95 8.01 10.34 14.44
CA PRO A 95 7.97 10.43 12.98
C PRO A 95 8.40 9.10 12.36
N ILE A 96 7.68 8.67 11.33
CA ILE A 96 8.01 7.48 10.53
C ILE A 96 8.58 7.98 9.22
N LEU A 97 9.91 7.99 9.11
CA LEU A 97 10.64 8.62 8.00
C LEU A 97 11.22 7.63 6.99
N SER A 98 10.99 6.34 7.22
CA SER A 98 11.42 5.29 6.30
C SER A 98 10.63 4.02 6.55
N ILE A 99 10.39 3.29 5.46
CA ILE A 99 9.91 1.92 5.46
C ILE A 99 10.89 1.16 4.58
N ALA A 100 11.44 0.06 5.10
CA ALA A 100 12.35 -0.80 4.35
C ALA A 100 11.90 -2.26 4.46
N GLY A 101 11.86 -2.94 3.32
CA GLY A 101 11.54 -4.36 3.25
C GLY A 101 12.58 -5.25 3.93
N ASP A 102 12.12 -6.35 4.51
CA ASP A 102 12.90 -7.43 5.13
C ASP A 102 14.04 -7.99 4.27
N GLN A 103 13.94 -7.89 2.94
CA GLN A 103 14.98 -8.33 2.00
C GLN A 103 15.90 -7.22 1.47
N GLN A 104 15.64 -5.95 1.77
CA GLN A 104 16.42 -4.83 1.21
C GLN A 104 17.64 -4.45 2.04
N GLY A 105 17.68 -4.85 3.32
CA GLY A 105 18.78 -4.52 4.26
C GLY A 105 19.97 -5.50 4.22
N LYS A 106 20.16 -6.21 3.11
CA LYS A 106 21.31 -7.11 2.90
C LYS A 106 22.21 -6.63 1.77
#